data_AF-A0A935SRI8-F1
#
_entry.id   AF-A0A935SRI8-F1
#
_cell.length_a   1.000
_cell.length_b   1.000
_cell.length_c   1.000
_cell.angle_alpha   90.00
_cell.angle_beta   90.00
_cell.angle_gamma   90.00
#
_symmetry.space_group_name_H-M   'P 1'
#
loop_
_entity.id
_entity.type
_entity.pdbx_description
1 polymer ?
#
loop_
_entity_poly.entity_id
_entity_poly.type
_entity_poly.pdbx_seq_one_letter_code
_entity_poly.pdbx_strand_id
1 'polypeptide(L)'
;MIKDFCSSLNVVRNMNEDQMIEAAAMLLDECENFRLEDYMIMFSMAKRGELVKIMDRIDLQVITAMLDEYFTRRKLAAINKVDNEINRLDSIGNTTRQIENLHPDEAKLAAAGNGISAAIEALRVGLTDAVKNEKE
;
A
#
# COMPACT_ATOMS: atom_id res chain seq x y z
N MET A 1 9.94 26.70 1.87
CA MET A 1 9.08 25.57 1.48
C MET A 1 7.59 25.83 1.71
N ILE A 2 7.08 25.81 2.96
CA ILE A 2 5.65 26.08 3.25
C ILE A 2 5.27 27.52 2.90
N LYS A 3 6.11 28.49 3.29
CA LYS A 3 5.96 29.90 2.89
C LYS A 3 5.85 30.06 1.37
N ASP A 4 6.76 29.44 0.61
CA ASP A 4 6.76 29.48 -0.86
C ASP A 4 5.55 28.75 -1.47
N PHE A 5 4.97 27.79 -0.75
CA PHE A 5 3.74 27.11 -1.17
C PHE A 5 2.53 28.02 -0.97
N CYS A 6 2.35 28.51 0.25
CA CYS A 6 1.32 29.47 0.62
C CYS A 6 1.33 30.72 -0.28
N SER A 7 2.51 31.26 -0.61
CA SER A 7 2.62 32.44 -1.48
C SER A 7 2.42 32.14 -2.97
N SER A 8 2.58 30.88 -3.41
CA SER A 8 2.40 30.51 -4.82
C SER A 8 0.94 30.34 -5.24
N LEU A 9 0.02 30.32 -4.27
CA LEU A 9 -1.40 30.09 -4.49
C LEU A 9 -2.17 31.37 -4.20
N ASN A 10 -3.10 31.70 -5.09
CA ASN A 10 -3.99 32.84 -4.89
C ASN A 10 -5.24 32.41 -4.13
N VAL A 11 -5.15 32.38 -2.81
CA VAL A 11 -6.24 31.99 -1.89
C VAL A 11 -6.76 33.19 -1.11
N VAL A 12 -8.05 33.18 -0.79
CA VAL A 12 -8.71 34.27 -0.04
C VAL A 12 -8.14 34.38 1.38
N ARG A 13 -7.80 33.24 2.01
CA ARG A 13 -7.19 33.20 3.34
C ARG A 13 -5.95 32.31 3.33
N ASN A 14 -4.81 32.92 3.61
CA ASN A 14 -3.55 32.22 3.75
C ASN A 14 -3.21 31.97 5.22
N MET A 15 -2.34 30.98 5.49
CA MET A 15 -1.83 30.77 6.84
C MET A 15 -0.94 31.93 7.27
N ASN A 16 -0.98 32.26 8.56
CA ASN A 16 -0.06 33.20 9.18
C ASN A 16 1.30 32.53 9.43
N GLU A 17 2.35 33.32 9.69
CA GLU A 17 3.71 32.78 9.88
C GLU A 17 3.79 31.79 11.06
N ASP A 18 3.11 32.07 12.17
CA ASP A 18 3.03 31.16 13.32
C ASP A 18 2.34 29.83 12.95
N GLN A 19 1.24 29.89 12.19
CA GLN A 19 0.52 28.71 11.73
C GLN A 19 1.35 27.88 10.75
N MET A 20 2.19 28.52 9.92
CA MET A 20 3.12 27.82 9.03
C MET A 20 4.20 27.08 9.82
N ILE A 21 4.72 27.68 10.91
CA ILE A 21 5.71 27.05 11.77
C ILE A 21 5.11 25.87 12.50
N GLU A 22 3.90 26.04 13.05
CA GLU A 22 3.17 24.98 13.75
C GLU A 22 2.85 23.81 12.81
N ALA A 23 2.38 24.11 11.59
CA ALA A 23 2.15 23.10 10.57
C ALA A 23 3.45 22.39 10.16
N ALA A 24 4.57 23.11 10.05
CA ALA A 24 5.86 22.49 9.76
C ALA A 24 6.29 21.51 10.87
N ALA A 25 6.09 21.89 12.14
CA ALA A 25 6.43 21.05 13.28
C ALA A 25 5.57 19.77 13.30
N MET A 26 4.25 19.92 13.15
CA MET A 26 3.33 18.76 13.12
C MET A 26 3.65 17.81 11.96
N LEU A 27 3.97 18.34 10.78
CA LEU A 27 4.34 17.52 9.62
C LEU A 27 5.61 16.70 9.85
N LEU A 28 6.57 17.22 10.63
CA LEU A 28 7.80 16.51 10.98
C LEU A 28 7.55 15.45 12.05
N ASP A 29 6.68 15.73 13.03
CA ASP A 29 6.39 14.83 14.13
C ASP A 29 5.53 13.62 13.72
N GLU A 30 4.55 13.81 12.82
CA GLU A 30 3.64 12.73 12.40
C GLU A 30 4.29 11.72 11.43
N CYS A 31 5.48 12.02 10.91
CA CYS A 31 6.03 11.33 9.74
C CYS A 31 7.44 10.76 9.99
N GLU A 32 7.53 9.66 10.74
CA GLU A 32 8.81 8.98 11.00
C GLU A 32 9.54 8.47 9.74
N ASN A 33 8.85 8.34 8.60
CA ASN A 33 9.40 7.73 7.38
C ASN A 33 9.47 8.67 6.16
N PHE A 34 9.18 9.96 6.33
CA PHE A 34 9.29 10.93 5.24
C PHE A 34 10.63 11.66 5.30
N ARG A 35 11.27 11.78 4.13
CA ARG A 35 12.46 12.63 4.01
C ARG A 35 12.07 14.04 3.60
N LEU A 36 12.99 15.00 3.79
CA LEU A 36 12.75 16.40 3.42
C LEU A 36 12.36 16.54 1.93
N GLU A 37 12.94 15.72 1.06
CA GLU A 37 12.65 15.69 -0.38
C GLU A 37 11.19 15.32 -0.68
N ASP A 38 10.59 14.47 0.16
CA ASP A 38 9.22 14.02 -0.04
C ASP A 38 8.23 15.17 0.15
N TYR A 39 8.47 16.03 1.14
CA TYR A 39 7.68 17.25 1.32
C TYR A 39 7.85 18.22 0.16
N MET A 40 9.06 18.36 -0.40
CA MET A 40 9.28 19.19 -1.59
C MET A 40 8.47 18.69 -2.79
N ILE A 41 8.45 17.37 -3.01
CA ILE A 41 7.68 16.75 -4.10
C ILE A 41 6.18 16.95 -3.83
N MET A 42 5.71 16.67 -2.61
CA MET A 42 4.32 16.88 -2.21
C MET A 42 3.86 18.31 -2.50
N PHE A 43 4.60 19.32 -2.04
CA PHE A 43 4.26 20.72 -2.32
C PHE A 43 4.35 21.06 -3.81
N SER A 44 5.30 20.49 -4.56
CA SER A 44 5.36 20.69 -6.02
C SER A 44 4.15 20.10 -6.73
N MET A 45 3.66 18.93 -6.31
CA MET A 45 2.46 18.29 -6.87
C MET A 45 1.19 19.06 -6.46
N ALA A 46 1.13 19.54 -5.22
CA ALA A 46 0.05 20.40 -4.74
C ALA A 46 -0.04 21.71 -5.55
N LYS A 47 1.10 22.34 -5.88
CA LYS A 47 1.14 23.55 -6.75
C LYS A 47 0.56 23.30 -8.14
N ARG A 48 0.68 22.08 -8.66
CA ARG A 48 0.10 21.68 -9.95
C ARG A 48 -1.39 21.32 -9.84
N GLY A 49 -1.95 21.27 -8.63
CA GLY A 49 -3.33 20.85 -8.38
C GLY A 49 -3.53 19.34 -8.50
N GLU A 50 -2.46 18.54 -8.43
CA GLU A 50 -2.55 17.09 -8.63
C GLU A 50 -3.06 16.35 -7.39
N LEU A 51 -2.86 16.88 -6.18
CA LEU A 51 -3.20 16.20 -4.92
C LEU A 51 -4.63 16.53 -4.46
N VAL A 52 -4.84 17.77 -4.02
CA VAL A 52 -6.12 18.21 -3.45
C VAL A 52 -6.58 19.49 -4.13
N LYS A 53 -7.88 19.62 -4.34
CA LYS A 53 -8.48 20.84 -4.87
C LYS A 53 -8.51 21.92 -3.79
N ILE A 54 -7.61 22.88 -3.92
CA ILE A 54 -7.53 24.05 -3.04
C ILE A 54 -8.67 24.99 -3.42
N MET A 55 -9.57 25.27 -2.47
CA MET A 55 -10.68 26.21 -2.66
C MET A 55 -10.29 27.58 -2.09
N ASP A 56 -11.00 28.08 -1.08
CA ASP A 56 -10.83 29.46 -0.60
C ASP A 56 -9.73 29.68 0.44
N ARG A 57 -9.21 28.62 1.06
CA ARG A 57 -8.26 28.73 2.17
C ARG A 57 -7.19 27.64 2.15
N ILE A 58 -6.05 27.95 2.74
CA ILE A 58 -5.03 26.98 3.12
C ILE A 58 -4.96 27.01 4.64
N ASP A 59 -5.19 25.86 5.25
CA ASP A 59 -5.04 25.61 6.68
C ASP A 59 -4.36 24.24 6.89
N LEU A 60 -4.11 23.89 8.14
CA LEU A 60 -3.49 22.62 8.49
C LEU A 60 -4.28 21.41 7.95
N GLN A 61 -5.61 21.47 7.92
CA GLN A 61 -6.45 20.37 7.42
C GLN A 61 -6.20 20.13 5.92
N VAL A 62 -6.09 21.21 5.14
CA VAL A 62 -5.78 21.13 3.71
C VAL A 62 -4.39 20.51 3.49
N ILE A 63 -3.40 20.92 4.29
CA ILE A 63 -2.04 20.37 4.19
C ILE A 63 -2.00 18.89 4.58
N THR A 64 -2.71 18.49 5.63
CA THR A 64 -2.83 17.09 6.05
C THR A 64 -3.49 16.24 4.97
N ALA A 65 -4.58 16.73 4.36
CA ALA A 65 -5.23 16.03 3.24
C ALA A 65 -4.30 15.87 2.02
N MET A 66 -3.44 16.87 1.74
CA MET A 66 -2.42 16.74 0.69
C MET A 66 -1.39 15.67 1.00
N LEU A 67 -0.98 15.58 2.28
CA LEU A 67 -0.04 14.58 2.74
C LEU A 67 -0.63 13.17 2.61
N ASP A 68 -1.89 12.95 3.02
CA ASP A 68 -2.57 11.66 2.91
C ASP A 68 -2.68 11.18 1.45
N GLU A 69 -3.07 12.08 0.55
CA GLU A 69 -3.14 11.79 -0.89
C GLU A 69 -1.75 11.47 -1.46
N TYR A 70 -0.73 12.24 -1.07
CA TYR A 70 0.64 12.00 -1.50
C TYR A 70 1.16 10.66 -0.98
N PHE A 71 0.90 10.32 0.29
CA PHE A 71 1.27 9.04 0.88
C PHE A 71 0.62 7.87 0.14
N THR A 72 -0.66 7.99 -0.18
CA THR A 72 -1.41 7.00 -0.95
C THR A 72 -0.78 6.76 -2.32
N ARG A 73 -0.42 7.83 -3.04
CA ARG A 73 0.27 7.74 -4.33
C ARG A 73 1.65 7.13 -4.22
N ARG A 74 2.41 7.51 -3.21
CA ARG A 74 3.74 6.94 -2.95
C ARG A 74 3.64 5.44 -2.68
N LYS A 75 2.68 5.01 -1.87
CA LYS A 75 2.39 3.60 -1.59
C LYS A 75 2.03 2.84 -2.86
N LEU A 76 1.15 3.40 -3.69
CA LEU A 76 0.78 2.78 -4.97
C LEU A 76 1.97 2.67 -5.91
N ALA A 77 2.82 3.70 -6.00
CA ALA A 77 4.02 3.66 -6.82
C ALA A 77 5.03 2.60 -6.34
N ALA A 78 5.14 2.41 -5.02
CA ALA A 78 5.97 1.35 -4.44
C ALA A 78 5.44 -0.05 -4.80
N ILE A 79 4.12 -0.27 -4.70
CA ILE A 79 3.47 -1.53 -5.08
C ILE A 79 3.70 -1.80 -6.58
N ASN A 80 3.39 -0.84 -7.45
CA ASN A 80 3.57 -0.98 -8.89
C ASN A 80 5.03 -1.27 -9.28
N LYS A 81 6.01 -0.71 -8.55
CA LYS A 81 7.42 -1.01 -8.78
C LYS A 81 7.75 -2.46 -8.43
N VAL A 82 7.22 -2.98 -7.33
CA VAL A 82 7.38 -4.38 -6.94
C VAL A 82 6.72 -5.29 -7.96
N ASP A 83 5.48 -5.01 -8.36
CA ASP A 83 4.76 -5.81 -9.36
C ASP A 83 5.48 -5.83 -10.70
N ASN A 84 6.00 -4.69 -11.14
CA ASN A 84 6.79 -4.60 -12.38
C ASN A 84 8.09 -5.39 -12.29
N GLU A 85 8.74 -5.42 -11.12
CA GLU A 85 9.94 -6.22 -10.93
C GLU A 85 9.62 -7.73 -10.92
N ILE A 86 8.52 -8.14 -10.28
CA ILE A 86 8.01 -9.53 -10.33
C ILE A 86 7.73 -9.94 -11.78
N ASN A 87 6.97 -9.13 -12.51
CA ASN A 87 6.65 -9.38 -13.93
C ASN A 87 7.91 -9.45 -14.79
N ARG A 88 8.91 -8.61 -14.51
CA ARG A 88 10.19 -8.63 -15.21
C ARG A 88 10.95 -9.92 -14.92
N LEU A 89 10.99 -10.37 -13.66
CA LEU A 89 11.63 -11.63 -13.28
C LEU A 89 10.93 -12.83 -13.94
N ASP A 90 9.60 -12.86 -13.95
CA ASP A 90 8.82 -13.89 -14.64
C ASP A 90 9.06 -13.91 -16.16
N SER A 91 9.35 -12.75 -16.76
CA SER A 91 9.71 -12.65 -18.18
C SER A 91 11.12 -13.18 -18.49
N ILE A 92 12.04 -13.13 -17.52
CA ILE A 92 13.44 -13.59 -17.65
C ILE A 92 13.57 -15.09 -17.37
N GLY A 93 12.72 -15.63 -16.50
CA GLY A 93 12.58 -17.06 -16.27
C GLY A 93 11.26 -17.31 -15.60
N ASN A 94 10.37 -18.04 -16.29
CA ASN A 94 9.03 -18.31 -15.79
C ASN A 94 9.10 -19.13 -14.49
N THR A 95 9.00 -18.45 -13.34
CA THR A 95 9.00 -19.08 -12.01
C THR A 95 7.77 -19.98 -11.82
N THR A 96 6.70 -19.74 -12.56
CA THR A 96 5.48 -20.57 -12.60
C THR A 96 5.69 -21.88 -13.38
N ARG A 97 6.67 -21.96 -14.29
CA ARG A 97 7.03 -23.20 -15.02
C ARG A 97 7.85 -24.20 -14.23
N GLN A 98 8.21 -23.92 -12.97
CA GLN A 98 8.79 -24.95 -12.11
C GLN A 98 7.76 -25.99 -11.67
N ILE A 99 6.46 -25.68 -11.73
CA ILE A 99 5.40 -26.67 -11.50
C ILE A 99 5.19 -27.54 -12.76
N GLU A 100 5.38 -26.99 -13.96
CA GLU A 100 5.20 -27.73 -15.21
C GLU A 100 6.40 -28.61 -15.59
N ASN A 101 7.57 -28.40 -14.97
CA ASN A 101 8.77 -29.22 -15.12
C ASN A 101 9.13 -29.99 -13.83
N LEU A 102 8.16 -30.33 -12.99
CA LEU A 102 8.37 -31.29 -11.90
C LEU A 102 8.89 -32.60 -12.51
N HIS A 103 10.05 -33.07 -12.07
CA HIS A 103 10.52 -34.41 -12.40
C HIS A 103 9.37 -35.40 -12.04
N PRO A 104 9.10 -36.46 -12.82
CA PRO A 104 7.93 -37.33 -12.62
C PRO A 104 7.77 -37.88 -11.19
N ASP A 105 8.85 -37.92 -10.41
CA ASP A 105 8.85 -38.32 -9.00
C ASP A 105 8.33 -37.22 -8.06
N GLU A 106 8.58 -35.94 -8.36
CA GLU A 106 8.07 -34.82 -7.58
C GLU A 106 6.58 -34.57 -7.86
N ALA A 107 6.13 -34.80 -9.10
CA ALA A 107 4.72 -34.77 -9.47
C ALA A 107 3.91 -35.87 -8.74
N LYS A 108 4.49 -37.06 -8.56
CA LYS A 108 3.90 -38.14 -7.76
C LYS A 108 3.82 -37.77 -6.28
N LEU A 109 4.82 -37.09 -5.74
CA LEU A 109 4.81 -36.65 -4.34
C LEU A 109 3.74 -35.58 -4.10
N ALA A 110 3.58 -34.62 -5.01
CA ALA A 110 2.52 -33.61 -4.95
C ALA A 110 1.12 -34.22 -5.06
N ALA A 111 0.93 -35.17 -5.98
CA ALA A 111 -0.32 -35.92 -6.10
C ALA A 111 -0.63 -36.76 -4.84
N ALA A 112 0.40 -37.38 -4.24
CA ALA A 112 0.26 -38.11 -2.99
C ALA A 112 -0.12 -37.16 -1.82
N GLY A 113 0.47 -35.97 -1.75
CA GLY A 113 0.12 -34.95 -0.75
C GLY A 113 -1.36 -34.51 -0.85
N ASN A 114 -1.86 -34.31 -2.06
CA ASN A 114 -3.27 -33.97 -2.29
C ASN A 114 -4.20 -35.12 -1.89
N GLY A 115 -3.83 -36.38 -2.17
CA GLY A 115 -4.58 -37.56 -1.75
C GLY A 115 -4.64 -37.72 -0.22
N ILE A 116 -3.54 -37.46 0.48
CA ILE A 116 -3.49 -37.50 1.95
C ILE A 116 -4.33 -36.37 2.55
N SER A 117 -4.25 -35.16 1.99
CA SER A 117 -5.05 -34.02 2.48
C SER A 117 -6.55 -34.27 2.33
N ALA A 118 -6.97 -34.83 1.19
CA ALA A 118 -8.35 -35.22 0.95
C ALA A 118 -8.82 -36.33 1.91
N ALA A 119 -7.97 -37.32 2.20
CA ALA A 119 -8.28 -38.39 3.15
C ALA A 119 -8.40 -37.88 4.60
N ILE A 120 -7.55 -36.93 5.00
CA ILE A 120 -7.61 -36.28 6.32
C ILE A 120 -8.92 -35.49 6.46
N GLU A 121 -9.32 -34.74 5.42
CA GLU A 121 -10.55 -33.97 5.49
C GLU A 121 -11.80 -34.89 5.49
N ALA A 122 -11.78 -36.01 4.75
CA ALA A 122 -12.84 -37.01 4.81
C ALA A 122 -12.97 -37.65 6.21
N LEU A 123 -11.84 -37.97 6.86
CA LEU A 123 -11.83 -38.48 8.24
C LEU A 123 -12.34 -37.42 9.23
N ARG A 124 -11.95 -36.16 9.05
CA ARG A 124 -12.41 -35.05 9.90
C ARG A 124 -13.93 -34.90 9.80
N VAL A 125 -14.47 -34.85 8.58
CA VAL A 125 -15.92 -34.74 8.34
C VAL A 125 -16.66 -35.91 8.98
N GLY A 126 -16.20 -37.15 8.75
CA GLY A 126 -16.79 -38.34 9.38
C GLY A 126 -16.74 -38.35 10.90
N LEU A 127 -15.67 -37.80 11.51
CA LEU A 127 -15.57 -37.65 12.96
C LEU A 127 -16.58 -36.62 13.50
N THR A 128 -16.79 -35.50 12.80
CA THR A 128 -17.83 -34.52 13.16
C THR A 128 -19.24 -35.10 13.08
N ASP A 129 -19.50 -35.97 12.12
CA ASP A 129 -20.80 -36.62 11.95
C ASP A 129 -21.03 -37.70 13.02
N ALA A 130 -20.00 -38.44 13.41
CA ALA A 130 -20.05 -39.39 14.53
C ALA A 130 -20.32 -38.71 15.88
N VAL A 131 -19.69 -37.56 16.14
CA VAL A 131 -19.87 -36.78 17.39
C VAL A 131 -21.27 -36.16 17.49
N LYS A 132 -21.94 -35.89 16.37
CA LYS A 132 -23.34 -35.41 16.37
C LYS A 132 -24.34 -36.51 16.69
N ASN A 133 -24.10 -37.74 16.22
CA ASN A 133 -25.00 -38.88 16.45
C ASN A 133 -24.91 -39.49 17.86
N GLU A 134 -23.85 -39.20 18.63
CA GLU A 134 -23.76 -39.61 20.06
C GLU A 134 -24.47 -38.64 21.03
N LYS A 135 -25.02 -37.52 20.54
CA LYS A 135 -25.69 -36.50 21.36
C LYS A 135 -27.21 -36.43 21.19
N GLU A 136 -27.81 -37.35 20.44
CA GLU A 136 -29.26 -37.64 20.42
C GLU A 136 -29.57 -38.88 21.28
#